data_AF-A0A2N0NBX4-F1
#
_entry.id   AF-A0A2N0NBX4-F1
#
_cell.length_a   1.000
_cell.length_b   1.000
_cell.length_c   1.000
_cell.angle_alpha   90.00
_cell.angle_beta   90.00
_cell.angle_gamma   90.00
#
_symmetry.space_group_name_H-M   'P 1'
#
loop_
_entity.id
_entity.type
_entity.pdbx_description
1 polymer ?
#
loop_
_entity_poly.entity_id
_entity_poly.type
_entity_poly.pdbx_seq_one_letter_code
_entity_poly.pdbx_strand_id
1 'polypeptide(L)'
;MSPYMIQNGKPPFHEEINKIGLIYDISQGRRKETIPDTPSDYSTLYTECLNNEPSKRPTVHEVVNRLKMLFISKFQNSNYNNINTSERD
;
A
#
# COMPACT_ATOMS: atom_id res chain seq x y z
N MET A 1 -6.00 0.61 10.15
CA MET A 1 -4.68 0.01 10.41
C MET A 1 -3.83 0.24 9.17
N SER A 2 -2.71 0.96 9.26
CA SER A 2 -1.91 1.35 8.07
C SER A 2 -0.98 0.20 7.64
N PRO A 3 -0.75 -0.05 6.33
CA PRO A 3 0.24 -0.99 5.80
C PRO A 3 1.62 -0.84 6.43
N TYR A 4 1.99 0.39 6.79
CA TYR A 4 3.24 0.68 7.50
C TYR A 4 3.36 -0.04 8.85
N MET A 5 2.26 -0.15 9.60
CA MET A 5 2.25 -0.89 10.87
C MET A 5 2.48 -2.38 10.64
N ILE A 6 1.93 -2.91 9.54
CA ILE A 6 1.98 -4.35 9.23
C ILE A 6 3.39 -4.77 8.83
N GLN A 7 4.13 -3.91 8.11
CA GLN A 7 5.47 -4.25 7.61
C GLN A 7 6.61 -3.93 8.59
N ASN A 8 6.50 -2.88 9.40
CA ASN A 8 7.61 -2.41 10.25
C ASN A 8 7.31 -2.45 11.76
N GLY A 9 6.08 -2.75 12.19
CA GLY A 9 5.70 -2.79 13.61
C GLY A 9 5.75 -1.44 14.34
N LYS A 10 6.13 -0.35 13.67
CA LYS A 10 6.24 0.98 14.26
C LYS A 10 4.99 1.83 14.00
N PRO A 11 4.52 2.60 14.99
CA PRO A 11 3.42 3.54 14.77
C PRO A 11 3.74 4.56 13.66
N PRO A 12 2.73 4.98 12.88
CA PRO A 12 2.90 6.11 11.98
C PRO A 12 3.33 7.35 12.77
N PHE A 13 4.28 8.12 12.22
CA PHE A 13 4.83 9.34 12.84
C PHE A 13 5.49 9.15 14.22
N HIS A 14 5.98 7.95 14.55
CA HIS A 14 6.65 7.71 15.84
C HIS A 14 7.90 8.58 16.08
N GLU A 15 8.57 9.02 15.01
CA GLU A 15 9.75 9.90 15.05
C GLU A 15 9.39 11.40 15.19
N GLU A 16 8.13 11.78 15.02
CA GLU A 16 7.71 13.19 14.99
C GLU A 16 7.64 13.76 16.42
N ILE A 17 8.46 14.77 16.69
CA ILE A 17 8.58 15.40 18.02
C ILE A 17 7.48 16.43 18.22
N ASN A 18 7.16 17.22 17.19
CA ASN A 18 6.13 18.26 17.27
C ASN A 18 4.72 17.68 17.05
N LYS A 19 4.08 17.25 18.14
CA LYS A 19 2.74 16.65 18.07
C LYS A 19 1.67 17.63 17.60
N ILE A 20 1.76 18.92 17.95
CA ILE A 20 0.76 19.93 17.56
C ILE A 20 0.87 20.22 16.05
N GLY A 21 2.09 20.43 15.56
CA GLY A 21 2.34 20.59 14.12
C GLY A 21 1.88 19.37 13.33
N LEU A 22 2.14 18.16 13.84
CA LEU A 22 1.66 16.93 13.23
C LEU A 22 0.12 16.87 13.13
N ILE A 23 -0.60 17.23 14.19
CA ILE A 23 -2.07 17.27 14.17
C ILE A 23 -2.56 18.23 13.09
N TYR A 24 -1.95 19.41 13.00
CA TYR A 24 -2.26 20.38 11.96
C TYR A 24 -2.00 19.78 10.57
N ASP A 25 -0.82 19.24 10.32
CA ASP A 25 -0.48 18.66 9.01
C ASP A 25 -1.41 17.51 8.61
N ILE A 26 -1.76 16.62 9.55
CA ILE A 26 -2.70 15.51 9.31
C ILE A 26 -4.08 16.06 8.93
N SER A 27 -4.52 17.13 9.58
CA SER A 27 -5.76 17.83 9.25
C SER A 27 -5.73 18.45 7.84
N GLN A 28 -4.54 18.89 7.40
CA GLN A 28 -4.30 19.37 6.04
C GLN A 28 -4.09 18.25 5.01
N GLY A 29 -4.17 16.98 5.43
CA GLY A 29 -4.08 15.84 4.52
C GLY A 29 -2.72 15.16 4.46
N ARG A 30 -1.74 15.53 5.30
CA ARG A 30 -0.48 14.78 5.42
C ARG A 30 -0.79 13.32 5.76
N ARG A 31 -0.22 12.40 4.99
CA ARG A 31 -0.26 10.95 5.21
C ARG A 31 1.18 10.43 5.25
N LYS A 32 1.38 9.29 5.90
CA LYS A 32 2.69 8.66 5.91
C LYS A 32 3.00 8.13 4.51
N GLU A 33 4.21 8.39 4.03
CA GLU A 33 4.66 7.96 2.71
C GLU A 33 4.54 6.44 2.55
N THR A 34 4.21 6.03 1.33
CA THR A 34 4.22 4.63 0.91
C THR A 34 5.62 4.05 1.03
N ILE A 35 5.70 2.78 1.39
CA ILE A 35 6.97 2.09 1.58
C ILE A 35 7.65 1.93 0.20
N PRO A 36 8.93 2.29 0.06
CA PRO A 36 9.70 2.00 -1.16
C PRO A 36 9.58 0.51 -1.53
N ASP A 37 9.58 0.19 -2.82
CA ASP A 37 9.44 -1.19 -3.35
C ASP A 37 8.05 -1.84 -3.20
N THR A 38 7.03 -1.08 -2.81
CA THR A 38 5.65 -1.56 -2.86
C THR A 38 5.15 -1.60 -4.31
N PRO A 39 4.49 -2.69 -4.78
CA PRO A 39 3.95 -2.76 -6.14
C PRO A 39 3.06 -1.56 -6.46
N SER A 40 3.24 -0.96 -7.66
CA SER A 40 2.55 0.26 -8.08
C SER A 40 1.03 0.16 -7.91
N ASP A 41 0.43 -0.98 -8.24
CA ASP A 41 -1.00 -1.20 -8.10
C ASP A 41 -1.48 -1.23 -6.64
N TYR A 42 -0.65 -1.77 -5.73
CA TYR A 42 -0.96 -1.74 -4.30
C TYR A 42 -0.85 -0.32 -3.75
N SER A 43 0.18 0.43 -4.15
CA SER A 43 0.35 1.84 -3.78
C SER A 43 -0.81 2.71 -4.26
N THR A 44 -1.31 2.45 -5.47
CA THR A 44 -2.49 3.12 -6.04
C THR A 44 -3.74 2.80 -5.22
N LEU A 45 -4.02 1.52 -4.98
CA LEU A 45 -5.16 1.10 -4.17
C LEU A 45 -5.13 1.69 -2.76
N TYR A 46 -3.95 1.72 -2.14
CA TYR A 46 -3.75 2.32 -0.83
C TYR A 46 -4.02 3.82 -0.84
N THR A 47 -3.60 4.53 -1.88
CA THR A 47 -3.83 5.97 -2.04
C THR A 47 -5.33 6.26 -2.19
N GLU A 48 -6.06 5.46 -2.97
CA GLU A 48 -7.52 5.58 -3.11
C GLU A 48 -8.26 5.34 -1.79
N CYS A 49 -7.82 4.37 -0.97
CA CYS A 49 -8.40 4.12 0.35
C CYS A 49 -8.23 5.32 1.31
N LEU A 50 -7.19 6.12 1.10
CA LEU A 50 -6.87 7.30 1.92
C LEU A 50 -7.46 8.60 1.37
N ASN A 51 -8.34 8.54 0.36
CA ASN A 51 -8.94 9.74 -0.21
C ASN A 51 -9.67 10.57 0.86
N ASN A 52 -9.47 11.90 0.83
CA ASN A 52 -10.11 12.80 1.78
C ASN A 52 -11.62 12.85 1.59
N GLU A 53 -12.12 12.68 0.36
CA GLU A 53 -13.54 12.56 0.06
C GLU A 53 -14.02 11.12 0.30
N PRO A 54 -14.96 10.88 1.24
CA PRO A 54 -15.44 9.53 1.55
C PRO A 54 -16.10 8.82 0.35
N SER A 55 -16.77 9.58 -0.52
CA SER A 55 -17.44 9.04 -1.73
C SER A 55 -16.47 8.55 -2.79
N LYS A 56 -15.22 9.04 -2.78
CA LYS A 56 -14.15 8.60 -3.69
C LYS A 56 -13.38 7.39 -3.15
N ARG A 57 -13.67 6.94 -1.93
CA ARG A 57 -13.01 5.76 -1.36
C ARG A 57 -13.63 4.49 -1.96
N PRO A 58 -12.81 3.52 -2.34
CA PRO A 58 -13.32 2.23 -2.77
C PRO A 58 -14.03 1.52 -1.61
N THR A 59 -15.02 0.73 -1.95
CA THR A 59 -15.71 -0.15 -1.00
C THR A 59 -14.79 -1.28 -0.55
N VAL A 60 -15.09 -1.86 0.62
CA VAL A 60 -14.32 -3.01 1.13
C VAL A 60 -14.31 -4.17 0.12
N HIS A 61 -15.42 -4.38 -0.59
CA HIS A 61 -15.52 -5.42 -1.63
C HIS A 61 -14.56 -5.16 -2.80
N GLU A 62 -14.49 -3.92 -3.29
CA GLU A 62 -13.55 -3.54 -4.35
C GLU A 62 -12.10 -3.69 -3.91
N VAL A 63 -11.78 -3.27 -2.68
CA VAL A 63 -10.44 -3.42 -2.10
C VAL A 63 -10.04 -4.89 -2.04
N VAL A 64 -10.90 -5.77 -1.51
CA VAL A 64 -10.63 -7.22 -1.42
C VAL A 64 -10.44 -7.83 -2.81
N ASN A 65 -11.29 -7.47 -3.79
CA ASN A 65 -11.18 -7.98 -5.14
C ASN A 65 -9.87 -7.56 -5.83
N ARG A 66 -9.49 -6.28 -5.71
CA ARG A 66 -8.22 -5.79 -6.26
C ARG A 66 -7.03 -6.45 -5.58
N LEU A 67 -7.05 -6.60 -4.25
CA LEU A 67 -5.99 -7.31 -3.53
C LEU A 67 -5.84 -8.76 -4.02
N LYS A 68 -6.94 -9.49 -4.19
CA LYS A 68 -6.91 -10.87 -4.76
C LYS A 68 -6.23 -10.90 -6.13
N MET A 69 -6.57 -9.96 -7.01
CA MET A 69 -5.95 -9.87 -8.34
C MET A 69 -4.44 -9.62 -8.25
N LEU A 70 -3.99 -8.77 -7.33
CA LEU A 70 -2.56 -8.49 -7.12
C LEU A 70 -1.78 -9.70 -6.60
N PHE A 71 -2.40 -10.50 -5.73
CA PHE A 71 -1.79 -11.74 -5.28
C PHE A 71 -1.71 -12.75 -6.43
N ILE A 72 -2.80 -12.98 -7.15
CA ILE A 72 -2.85 -13.94 -8.27
C ILE A 72 -1.83 -13.58 -9.36
N SER A 73 -1.74 -12.30 -9.75
CA SER A 73 -0.80 -11.85 -10.79
C SER A 73 0.67 -12.06 -10.37
N LYS A 74 0.99 -11.87 -9.09
CA LYS A 74 2.33 -12.19 -8.56
C LYS A 74 2.64 -13.69 -8.63
N PHE A 75 1.69 -14.56 -8.28
CA PHE A 75 1.90 -16.01 -8.36
C PHE A 75 2.06 -16.51 -9.80
N GLN A 76 1.33 -15.94 -10.76
CA GLN A 76 1.48 -16.30 -12.18
C GLN A 76 2.84 -15.86 -12.75
N ASN A 77 3.31 -14.65 -12.42
CA ASN A 77 4.63 -14.18 -12.85
C ASN A 77 5.78 -15.00 -12.25
N SER A 78 5.68 -15.44 -10.99
CA SER A 78 6.69 -16.33 -10.39
C SER A 78 6.79 -17.68 -11.11
N ASN A 79 5.67 -18.25 -11.56
CA ASN A 79 5.69 -19.50 -12.34
C ASN A 79 6.28 -19.29 -13.75
N TYR A 80 6.03 -18.16 -14.40
CA TYR A 80 6.62 -17.86 -15.72
C TYR A 80 8.15 -17.66 -15.65
N ASN A 81 8.64 -17.02 -14.60
CA ASN A 81 10.08 -16.80 -14.40
C ASN A 81 10.86 -18.08 -14.08
N ASN A 82 10.21 -19.10 -13.51
CA ASN A 82 10.82 -20.41 -13.24
C ASN A 82 10.91 -21.31 -14.48
N ILE A 83 10.06 -21.08 -15.51
CA ILE A 83 10.07 -21.83 -16.77
C ILE A 83 11.16 -21.30 -17.72
N ASN A 84 11.43 -19.99 -17.69
CA ASN A 84 12.42 -19.34 -18.57
C ASN A 84 13.88 -19.46 -18.09
N THR A 85 14.11 -20.02 -16.90
CA THR A 85 15.45 -20.29 -16.34
C THR A 85 15.95 -21.71 -16.60
N SER A 86 15.13 -22.61 -17.15
CA SER A 86 15.51 -23.98 -17.51
C SER A 86 15.75 -24.22 -19.01
N GLU A 87 15.69 -23.18 -19.85
CA GLU A 87 15.93 -23.25 -21.30
C GLU A 87 17.09 -22.36 -21.78
N ARG A 88 18.01 -21.98 -20.88
CA ARG A 88 19.30 -21.37 -21.25
C ARG A 88 20.45 -22.01 -20.45
N ASP A 89 20.70 -23.28 -20.74
CA ASP A 89 22.00 -23.97 -20.65
C ASP A 89 22.04 -25.10 -21.68
#